data_AF-A0A5K4FBB0-F1
#
_entry.id   AF-A0A5K4FBB0-F1
#
_cell.length_a   1.000
_cell.length_b   1.000
_cell.length_c   1.000
_cell.angle_alpha   90.00
_cell.angle_beta   90.00
_cell.angle_gamma   90.00
#
_symmetry.space_group_name_H-M   'P 1'
#
loop_
_entity.id
_entity.type
_entity.pdbx_description
1 polymer ?
#
loop_
_entity_poly.entity_id
_entity_poly.type
_entity_poly.pdbx_seq_one_letter_code
_entity_poly.pdbx_strand_id
1 'polypeptide(L)'
;MITSVPLLFIFGIFKELLSMECYVCRNQEGNKDKCIKTTMQCLEDEHSCITNISYTIPPYWSPMGERTHFLWKACISTEECERQKEIAGKTCQREWYMDWRCVECCQGELCNYYATLSGYRIYLDKNLIISIMILLIVYHLF
;
A
#
# COMPACT_ATOMS: atom_id res chain seq x y z
N MET A 1 42.45 -8.24 -23.75
CA MET A 1 42.30 -8.38 -22.28
C MET A 1 41.06 -7.61 -21.79
N ILE A 2 39.88 -7.84 -22.38
CA ILE A 2 38.62 -7.12 -22.04
C ILE A 2 37.44 -8.11 -22.06
N THR A 3 37.52 -9.18 -21.26
CA THR A 3 36.42 -10.17 -21.20
C THR A 3 35.96 -10.48 -19.78
N SER A 4 36.54 -9.87 -18.74
CA SER A 4 36.22 -10.17 -17.34
C SER A 4 35.27 -9.16 -16.67
N VAL A 5 35.00 -8.01 -17.29
CA VAL A 5 34.05 -7.02 -16.75
C VAL A 5 32.57 -7.42 -16.87
N PRO A 6 32.10 -8.21 -17.87
CA PRO A 6 30.67 -8.50 -17.96
C PRO A 6 30.20 -9.58 -16.97
N LEU A 7 31.10 -10.29 -16.28
CA LEU A 7 30.71 -11.26 -15.24
C LEU A 7 30.27 -10.57 -13.94
N LEU A 8 30.66 -9.30 -13.75
CA LEU A 8 30.17 -8.43 -12.69
C LEU A 8 28.77 -7.86 -12.99
N PHE A 9 28.13 -8.24 -14.11
CA PHE A 9 26.66 -8.23 -14.24
C PHE A 9 26.01 -9.31 -13.33
N ILE A 10 26.47 -9.35 -12.08
CA ILE A 10 25.75 -9.68 -10.84
C ILE A 10 24.46 -8.84 -10.69
N PHE A 11 24.08 -8.04 -11.70
CA PHE A 11 22.68 -7.78 -12.07
C PHE A 11 21.82 -9.06 -12.21
N GLY A 12 22.45 -10.23 -12.26
CA GLY A 12 21.80 -11.50 -12.04
C GLY A 12 21.29 -11.70 -10.61
N ILE A 13 20.09 -11.21 -10.34
CA ILE A 13 19.10 -11.96 -9.55
C ILE A 13 19.42 -12.12 -8.05
N PHE A 14 19.88 -11.07 -7.36
CA PHE A 14 19.22 -10.82 -6.07
C PHE A 14 17.81 -10.33 -6.39
N LYS A 15 16.95 -11.26 -6.82
CA LYS A 15 15.57 -11.22 -6.37
C LYS A 15 15.71 -11.37 -4.87
N GLU A 16 15.91 -10.24 -4.21
CA GLU A 16 15.51 -10.04 -2.85
C GLU A 16 14.16 -10.76 -2.73
N LEU A 17 14.20 -11.96 -2.16
CA LEU A 17 13.06 -12.75 -1.72
C LEU A 17 12.43 -11.99 -0.56
N LEU A 18 12.11 -10.72 -0.81
CA LEU A 18 11.44 -9.84 0.11
C LEU A 18 9.97 -10.14 -0.08
N SER A 19 9.49 -11.00 0.80
CA SER A 19 8.08 -11.08 1.07
C SER A 19 7.68 -9.74 1.69
N MET A 20 6.77 -9.06 1.00
CA MET A 20 6.30 -7.73 1.38
C MET A 20 5.69 -7.77 2.77
N GLU A 21 5.91 -6.72 3.57
CA GLU A 21 5.22 -6.54 4.85
C GLU A 21 4.17 -5.43 4.79
N CYS A 22 3.11 -5.58 5.59
CA CYS A 22 2.09 -4.55 5.82
C CYS A 22 1.87 -4.32 7.31
N TYR A 23 1.39 -3.13 7.69
CA TYR A 23 0.85 -2.93 9.04
C TYR A 23 -0.44 -3.71 9.21
N VAL A 24 -0.63 -4.29 10.40
CA VAL A 24 -1.81 -5.10 10.72
C VAL A 24 -2.48 -4.65 12.01
N CYS A 25 -3.80 -4.53 11.96
CA CYS A 25 -4.62 -4.24 13.13
C CYS A 25 -6.08 -4.60 12.85
N ARG A 26 -6.89 -4.76 13.89
CA ARG A 26 -8.29 -5.14 13.75
C ARG A 26 -9.19 -4.30 14.64
N ASN A 27 -10.09 -3.55 14.00
CA ASN A 27 -11.11 -2.71 14.64
C ASN A 27 -10.53 -1.77 15.71
N GLN A 28 -9.37 -1.17 15.40
CA GLN A 28 -8.65 -0.30 16.31
C GLN A 28 -9.22 1.12 16.20
N GLU A 29 -9.56 1.74 17.32
CA GLU A 29 -9.95 3.15 17.31
C GLU A 29 -8.76 4.04 16.96
N GLY A 30 -8.84 4.74 15.83
CA GLY A 30 -7.80 5.60 15.28
C GLY A 30 -6.58 4.84 14.73
N ASN A 31 -5.69 5.59 14.07
CA ASN A 31 -4.44 5.05 13.52
C ASN A 31 -3.31 5.10 14.54
N LYS A 32 -3.43 4.29 15.59
CA LYS A 32 -2.46 4.22 16.70
C LYS A 32 -2.18 2.78 17.10
N ASP A 33 -1.21 2.62 17.99
CA ASP A 33 -0.80 1.33 18.56
C ASP A 33 -0.60 0.26 17.49
N LYS A 34 -1.40 -0.80 17.48
CA LYS A 34 -1.23 -1.92 16.55
C LYS A 34 -1.20 -1.45 15.09
N CYS A 35 -2.03 -0.48 14.70
CA CYS A 35 -2.10 -0.01 13.31
C CYS A 35 -0.85 0.70 12.79
N ILE A 36 0.10 1.06 13.66
CA ILE A 36 1.36 1.74 13.31
C ILE A 36 2.61 1.08 13.94
N LYS A 37 2.44 0.02 14.73
CA LYS A 37 3.54 -0.68 15.43
C LYS A 37 3.61 -2.17 15.10
N THR A 38 2.49 -2.77 14.69
CA THR A 38 2.44 -4.21 14.39
C THR A 38 2.45 -4.41 12.89
N THR A 39 3.44 -5.13 12.40
CA THR A 39 3.57 -5.53 10.99
C THR A 39 3.41 -7.04 10.87
N MET A 40 3.10 -7.50 9.67
CA MET A 40 3.06 -8.91 9.33
C MET A 40 3.60 -9.08 7.92
N GLN A 41 4.36 -10.15 7.74
CA GLN A 41 4.82 -10.62 6.45
C GLN A 41 3.64 -11.21 5.65
N CYS A 42 3.47 -10.75 4.42
CA CYS A 42 2.37 -11.15 3.55
C CYS A 42 2.60 -12.53 2.92
N LEU A 43 1.52 -13.22 2.59
CA LEU A 43 1.59 -14.47 1.85
C LEU A 43 2.08 -14.26 0.41
N GLU A 44 2.47 -15.33 -0.26
CA GLU A 44 3.04 -15.28 -1.61
C GLU A 44 2.05 -14.70 -2.64
N ASP A 45 0.74 -14.86 -2.44
CA ASP A 45 -0.33 -14.33 -3.29
C ASP A 45 -0.86 -12.95 -2.82
N GLU A 46 -0.38 -12.45 -1.69
CA GLU A 46 -0.80 -11.17 -1.08
C GLU A 46 0.15 -10.04 -1.45
N HIS A 47 -0.12 -9.41 -2.59
CA HIS A 47 0.72 -8.34 -3.14
C HIS A 47 0.25 -6.92 -2.80
N SER A 48 -0.76 -6.76 -1.95
CA SER A 48 -1.26 -5.45 -1.52
C SER A 48 -1.47 -5.38 -0.01
N CYS A 49 -1.29 -4.20 0.55
CA CYS A 49 -1.78 -3.84 1.87
C CYS A 49 -3.16 -3.18 1.74
N ILE A 50 -4.08 -3.58 2.60
CA ILE A 50 -5.42 -2.99 2.71
C ILE A 50 -5.54 -2.16 3.99
N THR A 51 -6.23 -1.02 3.88
CA THR A 51 -6.72 -0.25 5.03
C THR A 51 -8.23 -0.07 4.88
N ASN A 52 -8.98 -0.60 5.83
CA ASN A 52 -10.42 -0.38 5.95
C ASN A 52 -10.68 0.58 7.10
N ILE A 53 -11.36 1.67 6.79
CA ILE A 53 -11.70 2.75 7.71
C ILE A 53 -13.21 2.78 7.84
N SER A 54 -13.72 2.50 9.03
CA SER A 54 -15.13 2.64 9.36
C SER A 54 -15.31 3.83 10.29
N TYR A 55 -16.23 4.73 9.97
CA TYR A 55 -16.58 5.85 10.82
C TYR A 55 -18.00 5.64 11.31
N THR A 56 -18.15 5.45 12.62
CA THR A 56 -19.42 5.08 13.25
C THR A 56 -19.36 5.37 14.75
N ILE A 57 -20.50 5.27 15.41
CA ILE A 57 -20.60 5.38 16.87
C ILE A 57 -19.96 4.11 17.47
N PRO A 58 -19.09 4.23 18.48
CA PRO A 58 -18.53 3.08 19.16
C PRO A 58 -19.62 2.11 19.66
N PRO A 59 -19.38 0.79 19.59
CA PRO A 59 -20.34 -0.21 20.08
C PRO A 59 -20.42 -0.27 21.61
N TYR A 60 -19.59 0.52 22.30
CA TYR A 60 -19.57 0.71 23.74
C TYR A 60 -20.03 2.12 24.10
N TRP A 61 -20.45 2.31 25.34
CA TRP A 61 -20.79 3.65 25.82
C TRP A 61 -19.56 4.57 25.74
N SER A 62 -19.71 5.70 25.07
CA SER A 62 -18.73 6.79 25.04
C SER A 62 -19.40 8.08 25.50
N PRO A 63 -18.66 8.99 26.16
CA PRO A 63 -19.15 10.34 26.41
C PRO A 63 -19.61 10.97 25.10
N MET A 64 -20.80 11.59 25.12
CA MET A 64 -21.44 12.27 23.97
C MET A 64 -21.88 11.40 22.79
N GLY A 65 -21.53 10.10 22.74
CA GLY A 65 -21.90 9.22 21.64
C GLY A 65 -21.33 9.65 20.28
N GLU A 66 -20.18 10.32 20.30
CA GLU A 66 -19.55 10.82 19.08
C GLU A 66 -19.04 9.68 18.20
N ARG A 67 -19.13 9.90 16.88
CA ARG A 67 -18.57 8.99 15.88
C ARG A 67 -17.06 9.10 15.86
N THR A 68 -16.40 7.96 15.73
CA THR A 68 -14.94 7.86 15.66
C THR A 68 -14.53 6.93 14.53
N HIS A 69 -13.24 6.95 14.20
CA HIS A 69 -12.68 6.11 13.15
C HIS A 69 -12.19 4.79 13.75
N PHE A 70 -12.61 3.67 13.17
CA PHE A 70 -12.10 2.34 13.44
C PHE A 70 -11.35 1.81 12.22
N LEU A 71 -10.12 1.36 12.46
CA LEU A 71 -9.22 0.87 11.42
C LEU A 71 -9.03 -0.64 11.50
N TRP A 72 -9.03 -1.26 10.33
CA TRP A 72 -8.58 -2.62 10.11
C TRP A 72 -7.56 -2.59 8.98
N LYS A 73 -6.41 -3.22 9.19
CA LYS A 73 -5.30 -3.27 8.23
C LYS A 73 -4.78 -4.70 8.09
N ALA A 74 -4.42 -5.11 6.88
CA ALA A 74 -3.91 -6.44 6.60
C ALA A 74 -3.10 -6.50 5.30
N CYS A 75 -2.42 -7.63 5.09
CA CYS A 75 -2.03 -8.11 3.77
C CYS A 75 -3.25 -8.69 3.04
N ILE A 76 -3.29 -8.59 1.71
CA ILE A 76 -4.36 -9.12 0.87
C ILE A 76 -3.91 -9.25 -0.59
N SER A 77 -4.60 -10.05 -1.39
CA SER A 77 -4.41 -10.05 -2.84
C SER A 77 -4.88 -8.73 -3.46
N THR A 78 -4.21 -8.29 -4.53
CA THR A 78 -4.54 -7.02 -5.20
C THR A 78 -5.98 -7.01 -5.72
N GLU A 79 -6.43 -8.12 -6.30
CA GLU A 79 -7.79 -8.27 -6.83
C GLU A 79 -8.85 -8.14 -5.74
N GLU A 80 -8.66 -8.84 -4.61
CA GLU A 80 -9.60 -8.78 -3.51
C GLU A 80 -9.62 -7.39 -2.85
N CYS A 81 -8.48 -6.72 -2.75
CA CYS A 81 -8.42 -5.35 -2.24
C CYS A 81 -9.27 -4.40 -3.09
N GLU A 82 -9.05 -4.41 -4.42
CA GLU A 82 -9.79 -3.55 -5.34
C GLU A 82 -11.29 -3.90 -5.35
N ARG A 83 -11.66 -5.17 -5.25
CA ARG A 83 -13.06 -5.61 -5.09
C ARG A 83 -13.69 -5.03 -3.83
N GLN A 84 -13.01 -5.11 -2.68
CA GLN A 84 -13.52 -4.55 -1.43
C GLN A 84 -13.62 -3.03 -1.47
N LYS A 85 -12.65 -2.38 -2.13
CA LYS A 85 -12.64 -0.93 -2.37
C LYS A 85 -13.79 -0.48 -3.26
N GLU A 86 -14.11 -1.20 -4.33
CA GLU A 86 -15.28 -0.90 -5.17
C GLU A 86 -16.58 -1.03 -4.38
N ILE A 87 -16.73 -2.10 -3.59
CA ILE A 87 -17.93 -2.31 -2.77
C ILE A 87 -18.07 -1.20 -1.71
N ALA A 88 -16.99 -0.89 -0.98
CA ALA A 88 -16.99 0.15 0.04
C ALA A 88 -17.17 1.55 -0.56
N GLY A 89 -16.64 1.78 -1.77
CA GLY A 89 -16.71 3.05 -2.49
C GLY A 89 -18.14 3.55 -2.70
N LYS A 90 -19.12 2.64 -2.82
CA LYS A 90 -20.54 2.96 -2.94
C LYS A 90 -21.10 3.70 -1.71
N THR A 91 -20.47 3.54 -0.55
CA THR A 91 -20.86 4.14 0.74
C THR A 91 -19.76 5.00 1.36
N CYS A 92 -18.65 5.22 0.67
CA CYS A 92 -17.50 5.98 1.17
C CYS A 92 -17.69 7.49 0.90
N GLN A 93 -18.61 8.11 1.64
CA GLN A 93 -18.91 9.55 1.46
C GLN A 93 -18.01 10.45 2.31
N ARG A 94 -17.47 9.93 3.42
CA ARG A 94 -16.66 10.69 4.40
C ARG A 94 -17.38 11.89 5.04
N GLU A 95 -18.71 11.87 5.06
CA GLU A 95 -19.54 12.86 5.75
C GLU A 95 -19.47 12.68 7.26
N TRP A 96 -19.27 13.77 8.01
CA TRP A 96 -19.02 13.74 9.46
C TRP A 96 -20.23 13.32 10.31
N TYR A 97 -21.44 13.46 9.78
CA TYR A 97 -22.69 13.17 10.49
C TYR A 97 -23.29 11.80 10.14
N MET A 98 -22.69 11.10 9.18
CA MET A 98 -23.15 9.80 8.71
C MET A 98 -22.14 8.71 9.02
N ASP A 99 -22.65 7.49 9.09
CA ASP A 99 -21.81 6.31 9.14
C ASP A 99 -21.30 6.03 7.72
N TRP A 100 -20.00 5.74 7.61
CA TRP A 100 -19.41 5.40 6.31
C TRP A 100 -18.26 4.41 6.49
N ARG A 101 -17.96 3.72 5.39
CA ARG A 101 -16.83 2.81 5.31
C ARG A 101 -16.07 3.03 4.01
N CYS A 102 -14.76 3.20 4.13
CA CYS A 102 -13.85 3.37 3.01
C CYS A 102 -12.78 2.28 3.06
N VAL A 103 -12.35 1.81 1.89
CA VAL A 103 -11.24 0.86 1.77
C VAL A 103 -10.21 1.47 0.84
N GLU A 104 -8.95 1.38 1.24
CA GLU A 104 -7.81 1.88 0.49
C GLU A 104 -6.76 0.79 0.33
N CYS A 105 -6.14 0.77 -0.85
CA CYS A 105 -5.22 -0.27 -1.28
C CYS A 105 -3.88 0.35 -1.68
N CYS A 106 -2.78 -0.25 -1.26
CA CYS A 106 -1.45 0.08 -1.76
C CYS A 106 -0.57 -1.16 -1.89
N GLN A 107 0.46 -1.07 -2.72
CA GLN A 107 1.48 -2.10 -2.93
C GLN A 107 2.86 -1.55 -2.58
N GLY A 108 3.67 -2.35 -1.90
CA GLY A 108 4.99 -1.96 -1.43
C GLY A 108 5.08 -2.09 0.09
N GLU A 109 6.32 -2.17 0.58
CA GLU A 109 6.58 -2.40 1.99
C GLU A 109 5.96 -1.32 2.87
N LEU A 110 5.18 -1.77 3.87
CA LEU A 110 4.65 -0.93 4.94
C LEU A 110 3.88 0.31 4.44
N CYS A 111 3.36 0.25 3.21
CA CYS A 111 2.77 1.39 2.51
C CYS A 111 1.49 1.89 3.19
N ASN A 112 0.81 1.03 3.95
CA ASN A 112 -0.42 1.34 4.66
C ASN A 112 -0.18 1.93 6.06
N TYR A 113 0.97 2.56 6.32
CA TYR A 113 1.25 3.24 7.59
C TYR A 113 0.18 4.28 7.93
N TYR A 114 -0.17 5.13 6.97
CA TYR A 114 -1.22 6.12 7.11
C TYR A 114 -2.60 5.48 6.91
N ALA A 115 -3.60 6.03 7.61
CA ALA A 115 -4.99 5.58 7.49
C ALA A 115 -5.51 5.81 6.06
N THR A 116 -5.31 7.03 5.56
CA THR A 116 -5.65 7.43 4.21
C THR A 116 -4.37 7.68 3.42
N LEU A 117 -4.36 7.20 2.19
CA LEU A 117 -3.30 7.34 1.22
C LEU A 117 -3.59 8.59 0.40
N SER A 118 -2.95 9.70 0.77
CA SER A 118 -2.85 10.85 -0.12
C SER A 118 -1.68 10.62 -1.07
N GLY A 119 -1.83 9.72 -2.04
CA GLY A 119 -0.75 9.39 -2.97
C GLY A 119 -1.26 8.87 -4.29
N TYR A 120 -0.84 9.50 -5.39
CA TYR A 120 -0.98 8.94 -6.72
C TYR A 120 0.23 8.04 -6.99
N ARG A 121 0.00 6.84 -7.55
CA ARG A 121 1.09 6.03 -8.10
C ARG A 121 1.54 6.67 -9.41
N ILE A 122 2.78 7.14 -9.45
CA ILE A 122 3.43 7.48 -10.71
C ILE A 122 3.92 6.18 -11.31
N TYR A 123 3.17 5.65 -12.28
CA TYR A 123 3.73 4.64 -13.16
C TYR A 123 4.70 5.34 -14.09
N LEU A 124 6.01 5.14 -13.86
CA LEU A 124 7.00 5.56 -14.83
C LEU A 124 6.83 4.67 -16.06
N ASP A 125 6.52 5.27 -17.21
CA ASP A 125 6.45 4.55 -18.47
C ASP A 125 7.82 3.94 -18.78
N LYS A 126 7.85 2.60 -18.86
CA LYS A 126 9.07 1.85 -19.14
C LYS A 126 9.72 2.27 -20.46
N ASN A 127 8.90 2.60 -21.47
CA ASN A 127 9.40 3.01 -22.78
C ASN A 127 10.11 4.37 -22.71
N LEU A 128 9.59 5.29 -21.89
CA LEU A 128 10.21 6.59 -21.66
C LEU A 128 11.57 6.44 -20.95
N ILE A 129 11.66 5.57 -19.94
CA ILE A 129 12.93 5.32 -19.25
C ILE A 129 13.96 4.73 -20.23
N ILE A 130 13.56 3.74 -21.03
CA ILE A 130 14.47 3.11 -22.00
C ILE A 130 14.97 4.13 -23.03
N SER A 131 14.10 5.02 -23.54
CA SER A 131 14.51 6.02 -24.52
C SER A 131 15.50 7.03 -23.94
N ILE A 132 15.30 7.49 -22.70
CA ILE A 132 16.23 8.38 -22.00
C ILE A 132 17.58 7.69 -21.78
N MET A 133 17.58 6.43 -21.36
CA MET A 133 18.83 5.68 -21.16
C MET A 133 19.62 5.49 -22.46
N ILE A 134 18.94 5.22 -23.58
CA ILE A 134 19.58 5.14 -24.90
C ILE A 134 20.18 6.50 -25.29
N LEU A 135 19.45 7.59 -25.08
CA LEU A 135 19.92 8.94 -25.41
C LEU A 135 21.18 9.32 -24.62
N LEU A 136 21.23 8.97 -23.33
CA LEU A 136 22.40 9.19 -22.47
C LEU A 136 23.62 8.38 -22.93
N ILE A 137 23.42 7.13 -23.34
CA ILE A 137 24.51 6.28 -23.86
C ILE A 137 25.04 6.87 -25.18
N VAL A 138 24.16 7.28 -26.09
CA VAL A 138 24.56 7.94 -27.34
C VAL A 138 25.33 9.22 -27.04
N TYR A 139 24.86 10.06 -26.12
CA TYR A 139 25.56 11.29 -25.72
C TYR A 139 26.94 11.03 -25.09
N HIS A 140 27.14 9.91 -24.41
CA HIS A 140 28.45 9.55 -23.86
C HIS A 140 29.41 8.92 -24.88
N LEU A 141 28.88 8.38 -25.99
CA LEU A 141 29.66 7.75 -27.04
C LEU A 141 30.11 8.72 -28.15
N PHE A 142 29.49 9.90 -28.26
CA PHE A 142 29.78 10.95 -29.25
C PHE A 142 30.24 12.24 -28.57
#